data_AF-A0A2H5NYA1-F1
#
_entry.id   AF-A0A2H5NYA1-F1
#
_cell.length_a   1.000
_cell.length_b   1.000
_cell.length_c   1.000
_cell.angle_alpha   90.00
_cell.angle_beta   90.00
_cell.angle_gamma   90.00
#
_symmetry.space_group_name_H-M   'P 1'
#
loop_
_entity.id
_entity.type
_entity.pdbx_description
1 polymer ?
#
loop_
_entity_poly.entity_id
_entity_poly.type
_entity_poly.pdbx_seq_one_letter_code
_entity_poly.pdbx_strand_id
1 'polypeptide(L)'
;MANQRLRALLRWTKWADWAIAAVGFTIIIFVLTFFFDSSSTDGAASSVNLPASDLVDLTLLHNAKDRGALCLDGSLPGYHFQKGFGSGSNNWLLHIEGGGWCNTIESCSTRKTTALGSSNFMERQVSFSGILSSDPSQNPDFFSWNKVKIHYCDGASFAGRPESEFKNGTNLFFRGQLIWEALMDELLSVGMSNAKQAFLTGCSAGGLAAVIHCDDFRERLPQHATVKCLADASFFLDESDVQGNRTMRSFYDDVFHLQGVAKSLDKNCLSRMGNSSCLFPREFIKNIRTPVFIVNPAYDFWQIRNILVPDVSDPQGYWQTCRLNIHSCNPNQLEILKGFRNSLLNALSEFQQKNEAGMFTWMAETWHSPSSPRINSKD
;
A
#
# COMPACT_ATOMS: atom_id res chain seq x y z
N MET A 1 44.24 -4.40 -51.04
CA MET A 1 44.66 -4.03 -49.66
C MET A 1 43.99 -2.73 -49.29
N ALA A 2 42.82 -2.81 -48.64
CA ALA A 2 42.08 -1.66 -48.13
C ALA A 2 42.25 -1.62 -46.60
N ASN A 3 42.53 -0.44 -46.10
CA ASN A 3 43.31 -0.14 -44.91
C ASN A 3 42.59 -0.52 -43.59
N GLN A 4 43.16 -1.46 -42.81
CA GLN A 4 42.68 -1.84 -41.47
C GLN A 4 42.59 -0.65 -40.49
N ARG A 5 43.31 0.45 -40.77
CA ARG A 5 43.26 1.69 -39.97
C ARG A 5 41.93 2.45 -40.10
N LEU A 6 41.20 2.32 -41.21
CA LEU A 6 39.93 3.05 -41.40
C LEU A 6 38.77 2.44 -40.60
N ARG A 7 38.78 1.11 -40.38
CA ARG A 7 37.78 0.41 -39.56
C ARG A 7 37.98 0.65 -38.06
N ALA A 8 39.19 0.97 -37.62
CA ALA A 8 39.47 1.33 -36.22
C ALA A 8 38.98 2.75 -35.88
N LEU A 9 39.16 3.70 -36.80
CA LEU A 9 38.69 5.09 -36.64
C LEU A 9 37.16 5.20 -36.58
N LEU A 10 36.43 4.44 -37.40
CA LEU A 10 34.96 4.36 -37.36
C LEU A 10 34.41 3.67 -36.09
N ARG A 11 35.25 2.86 -35.43
CA ARG A 11 34.88 2.18 -34.17
C ARG A 11 35.17 3.09 -32.98
N TRP A 12 36.16 3.96 -33.04
CA TRP A 12 36.45 4.94 -31.99
C TRP A 12 35.45 6.09 -31.94
N THR A 13 34.95 6.59 -33.07
CA THR A 13 33.89 7.62 -33.10
C THR A 13 32.59 7.09 -32.48
N LYS A 14 32.23 5.82 -32.71
CA LYS A 14 31.07 5.18 -32.07
C LYS A 14 31.24 4.92 -30.56
N TRP A 15 32.44 4.90 -30.00
CA TRP A 15 32.63 4.74 -28.55
C TRP A 15 32.68 6.09 -27.82
N ALA A 16 33.15 7.14 -28.50
CA ALA A 16 33.13 8.51 -27.97
C ALA A 16 31.70 9.06 -27.82
N ASP A 17 30.78 8.72 -28.74
CA ASP A 17 29.37 9.15 -28.66
C ASP A 17 28.61 8.49 -27.48
N TRP A 18 28.99 7.26 -27.08
CA TRP A 18 28.38 6.58 -25.93
C TRP A 18 28.95 7.06 -24.60
N ALA A 19 30.22 7.49 -24.57
CA ALA A 19 30.85 8.05 -23.37
C ALA A 19 30.34 9.47 -23.05
N ILE A 20 30.01 10.28 -24.08
CA ILE A 20 29.42 11.62 -23.88
C ILE A 20 27.93 11.52 -23.47
N ALA A 21 27.21 10.50 -23.96
CA ALA A 21 25.84 10.21 -23.50
C ALA A 21 25.78 9.72 -22.04
N ALA A 22 26.76 8.94 -21.58
CA ALA A 22 26.79 8.40 -20.21
C ALA A 22 27.18 9.45 -19.14
N VAL A 23 28.03 10.42 -19.47
CA VAL A 23 28.42 11.52 -18.57
C VAL A 23 27.38 12.65 -18.55
N GLY A 24 26.64 12.84 -19.66
CA GLY A 24 25.49 13.76 -19.69
C GLY A 24 24.26 13.26 -18.93
N PHE A 25 24.09 11.94 -18.78
CA PHE A 25 22.95 11.36 -18.05
C PHE A 25 23.13 11.34 -16.53
N THR A 26 24.37 11.39 -16.03
CA THR A 26 24.66 11.40 -14.59
C THR A 26 24.57 12.79 -13.95
N ILE A 27 24.66 13.87 -14.75
CA ILE A 27 24.51 15.25 -14.23
C ILE A 27 23.05 15.75 -14.32
N ILE A 28 22.22 15.20 -15.22
CA ILE A 28 20.80 15.59 -15.35
C ILE A 28 19.90 14.90 -14.31
N ILE A 29 20.32 13.77 -13.73
CA ILE A 29 19.62 13.15 -12.58
C ILE A 29 19.89 13.91 -11.27
N PHE A 30 20.94 14.74 -11.21
CA PHE A 30 21.24 15.56 -10.02
C PHE A 30 20.48 16.90 -9.97
N VAL A 31 19.68 17.23 -10.99
CA VAL A 31 18.86 18.47 -11.03
C VAL A 31 17.35 18.19 -11.04
N LEU A 32 16.92 16.92 -11.14
CA LEU A 32 15.50 16.52 -11.01
C LEU A 32 15.14 15.86 -9.67
N THR A 33 16.05 15.90 -8.70
CA THR A 33 15.78 15.60 -7.27
C THR A 33 15.62 16.87 -6.42
N PHE A 34 15.57 18.06 -7.04
CA PHE A 34 15.38 19.35 -6.35
C PHE A 34 14.04 20.05 -6.63
N PHE A 35 13.02 19.34 -7.13
CA PHE A 35 11.64 19.85 -7.22
C PHE A 35 10.63 19.00 -6.42
N PHE A 36 11.05 18.52 -5.25
CA PHE A 36 10.16 18.51 -4.09
C PHE A 36 10.38 19.81 -3.32
N ASP A 37 10.16 20.95 -3.98
CA ASP A 37 9.95 22.21 -3.30
C ASP A 37 8.43 22.36 -3.13
N SER A 38 7.98 22.26 -1.89
CA SER A 38 6.58 22.45 -1.54
C SER A 38 6.24 23.92 -1.66
N SER A 39 5.87 24.39 -2.86
CA SER A 39 5.14 25.66 -2.98
C SER A 39 3.65 25.43 -2.66
N SER A 40 3.37 25.04 -1.42
CA SER A 40 2.06 25.28 -0.82
C SER A 40 2.17 26.61 -0.09
N THR A 41 1.49 27.61 -0.63
CA THR A 41 1.25 28.93 -0.03
C THR A 41 1.08 28.85 1.49
N ASP A 42 1.93 29.58 2.21
CA ASP A 42 1.87 29.79 3.66
C ASP A 42 0.51 30.34 4.08
N GLY A 43 -0.41 29.44 4.44
CA GLY A 43 -1.45 29.73 5.41
C GLY A 43 -0.82 29.50 6.78
N ALA A 44 -0.58 30.57 7.53
CA ALA A 44 0.07 30.55 8.85
C ALA A 44 -0.42 29.38 9.72
N ALA A 45 0.38 28.31 9.79
CA ALA A 45 0.19 27.23 10.73
C ALA A 45 0.48 27.79 12.11
N SER A 46 -0.58 28.03 12.88
CA SER A 46 -0.45 28.29 14.31
C SER A 46 0.26 27.09 14.92
N SER A 47 1.46 27.29 15.45
CA SER A 47 2.23 26.27 16.17
C SER A 47 1.46 25.86 17.42
N VAL A 48 0.62 24.84 17.29
CA VAL A 48 0.05 24.16 18.45
C VAL A 48 1.17 23.31 19.02
N ASN A 49 1.80 23.79 20.09
CA ASN A 49 2.67 22.98 20.93
C ASN A 49 1.82 21.86 21.55
N LEU A 50 1.75 20.70 20.87
CA LEU A 50 1.23 19.47 21.46
C LEU A 50 2.21 19.04 22.56
N PRO A 51 1.75 18.68 23.76
CA PRO A 51 2.63 18.19 24.80
C PRO A 51 3.33 16.91 24.31
N ALA A 52 4.58 16.71 24.71
CA ALA A 52 5.37 15.51 24.40
C ALA A 52 4.75 14.18 24.95
N SER A 53 3.56 14.22 25.56
CA SER A 53 2.88 13.06 26.13
C SER A 53 2.09 12.21 25.13
N ASP A 54 1.90 12.68 23.90
CA ASP A 54 0.96 12.04 22.94
C ASP A 54 1.65 11.27 21.80
N LEU A 55 2.98 11.27 21.78
CA LEU A 55 3.76 10.47 20.83
C LEU A 55 3.80 9.00 21.24
N VAL A 56 3.64 8.12 20.28
CA VAL A 56 3.71 6.67 20.46
C VAL A 56 5.09 6.20 19.99
N ASP A 57 5.76 5.35 20.77
CA ASP A 57 7.09 4.81 20.46
C ASP A 57 7.05 3.61 19.50
N LEU A 58 8.07 3.50 18.64
CA LEU A 58 8.28 2.35 17.78
C LEU A 58 8.71 1.14 18.60
N THR A 59 7.97 0.04 18.46
CA THR A 59 8.32 -1.27 19.00
C THR A 59 8.78 -2.17 17.86
N LEU A 60 9.99 -2.74 17.97
CA LEU A 60 10.47 -3.77 17.05
C LEU A 60 10.01 -5.15 17.53
N LEU A 61 9.63 -6.03 16.60
CA LEU A 61 9.13 -7.36 16.93
C LEU A 61 10.22 -8.19 17.63
N HIS A 62 9.97 -8.61 18.87
CA HIS A 62 11.01 -9.22 19.72
C HIS A 62 11.49 -10.56 19.16
N ASN A 63 10.55 -11.40 18.70
CA ASN A 63 10.85 -12.75 18.22
C ASN A 63 10.98 -12.85 16.69
N ALA A 64 11.03 -11.71 15.97
CA ALA A 64 10.99 -11.71 14.51
C ALA A 64 12.16 -12.49 13.91
N LYS A 65 13.37 -12.30 14.46
CA LYS A 65 14.59 -12.96 13.98
C LYS A 65 14.51 -14.48 14.06
N ASP A 66 14.03 -15.02 15.18
CA ASP A 66 13.94 -16.47 15.41
C ASP A 66 12.88 -17.11 14.50
N ARG A 67 11.86 -16.35 14.11
CA ARG A 67 10.85 -16.76 13.13
C ARG A 67 11.25 -16.46 11.68
N GLY A 68 12.43 -15.87 11.47
CA GLY A 68 12.88 -15.42 10.16
C GLY A 68 12.07 -14.26 9.56
N ALA A 69 11.23 -13.59 10.34
CA ALA A 69 10.42 -12.45 9.92
C ALA A 69 11.28 -11.17 9.86
N LEU A 70 11.65 -10.77 8.66
CA LEU A 70 12.58 -9.67 8.40
C LEU A 70 12.04 -8.74 7.31
N CYS A 71 12.27 -7.43 7.46
CA CYS A 71 12.04 -6.45 6.41
C CYS A 71 12.94 -6.70 5.19
N LEU A 72 12.70 -6.01 4.06
CA LEU A 72 13.46 -6.17 2.83
C LEU A 72 14.98 -6.08 3.00
N ASP A 73 15.49 -5.28 3.94
CA ASP A 73 16.93 -5.13 4.23
C ASP A 73 17.49 -6.12 5.26
N GLY A 74 16.63 -6.91 5.92
CA GLY A 74 17.02 -7.82 7.00
C GLY A 74 16.88 -7.24 8.40
N SER A 75 16.41 -5.99 8.55
CA SER A 75 16.06 -5.42 9.85
C SER A 75 14.78 -6.03 10.42
N LEU A 76 14.58 -5.87 11.73
CA LEU A 76 13.38 -6.37 12.39
C LEU A 76 12.18 -5.49 11.99
N PRO A 77 11.03 -6.07 11.61
CA PRO A 77 9.79 -5.31 11.45
C PRO A 77 9.38 -4.63 12.76
N GLY A 78 8.48 -3.65 12.67
CA GLY A 78 8.01 -2.91 13.84
C GLY A 78 6.59 -2.36 13.70
N TYR A 79 6.07 -1.87 14.83
CA TYR A 79 4.77 -1.26 14.96
C TYR A 79 4.78 -0.21 16.08
N HIS A 80 3.86 0.73 16.02
CA HIS A 80 3.56 1.62 17.12
C HIS A 80 2.32 1.13 17.85
N PHE A 81 2.33 1.15 19.18
CA PHE A 81 1.23 0.65 19.99
C PHE A 81 0.84 1.62 21.11
N GLN A 82 -0.43 2.02 21.12
CA GLN A 82 -1.05 2.79 22.19
C GLN A 82 -2.12 1.94 22.88
N LYS A 83 -1.97 1.77 24.19
CA LYS A 83 -2.89 0.99 25.00
C LYS A 83 -4.25 1.69 25.14
N GLY A 84 -5.31 0.92 24.98
CA GLY A 84 -6.68 1.40 25.18
C GLY A 84 -7.02 1.61 26.66
N PHE A 85 -8.13 2.30 26.90
CA PHE A 85 -8.59 2.64 28.25
C PHE A 85 -10.11 2.50 28.38
N GLY A 86 -10.60 2.51 29.63
CA GLY A 86 -12.03 2.41 29.93
C GLY A 86 -12.69 1.18 29.28
N SER A 87 -13.85 1.39 28.69
CA SER A 87 -14.62 0.34 27.99
C SER A 87 -13.91 -0.20 26.73
N GLY A 88 -12.98 0.56 26.13
CA GLY A 88 -12.23 0.16 24.94
C GLY A 88 -10.97 -0.66 25.22
N SER A 89 -10.62 -0.89 26.49
CA SER A 89 -9.40 -1.59 26.90
C SER A 89 -9.28 -3.05 26.40
N ASN A 90 -10.39 -3.69 26.01
CA ASN A 90 -10.42 -5.01 25.36
C ASN A 90 -10.80 -4.96 23.89
N ASN A 91 -10.81 -3.78 23.27
CA ASN A 91 -11.07 -3.62 21.85
C ASN A 91 -9.78 -3.21 21.14
N TRP A 92 -9.59 -3.68 19.90
CA TRP A 92 -8.33 -3.56 19.17
C TRP A 92 -8.56 -3.00 17.77
N LEU A 93 -7.81 -1.97 17.41
CA LEU A 93 -7.74 -1.39 16.08
C LEU A 93 -6.32 -1.52 15.56
N LEU A 94 -6.15 -2.30 14.50
CA LEU A 94 -4.89 -2.47 13.80
C LEU A 94 -4.98 -1.72 12.48
N HIS A 95 -3.98 -0.92 12.16
CA HIS A 95 -3.90 -0.19 10.90
C HIS A 95 -2.58 -0.49 10.19
N ILE A 96 -2.67 -1.08 9.00
CA ILE A 96 -1.52 -1.41 8.16
C ILE A 96 -1.18 -0.21 7.28
N GLU A 97 0.05 0.27 7.42
CA GLU A 97 0.63 1.31 6.57
C GLU A 97 0.62 0.92 5.08
N GLY A 98 0.35 1.89 4.22
CA GLY A 98 0.43 1.74 2.77
C GLY A 98 1.84 1.99 2.22
N GLY A 99 1.95 2.20 0.90
CA GLY A 99 3.22 2.62 0.30
C GLY A 99 3.60 1.88 -0.98
N GLY A 100 2.64 1.33 -1.73
CA GLY A 100 2.88 0.63 -3.00
C GLY A 100 3.75 -0.61 -2.87
N TRP A 101 4.23 -1.17 -3.98
CA TRP A 101 5.02 -2.41 -4.00
C TRP A 101 6.37 -2.19 -4.66
N CYS A 102 7.24 -3.19 -4.59
CA CYS A 102 8.40 -3.29 -5.47
C CYS A 102 8.29 -4.58 -6.30
N ASN A 103 8.55 -4.50 -7.59
CA ASN A 103 8.28 -5.58 -8.55
C ASN A 103 9.54 -6.00 -9.33
N THR A 104 10.69 -5.40 -9.04
CA THR A 104 12.00 -5.75 -9.63
C THR A 104 13.08 -5.77 -8.55
N ILE A 105 14.20 -6.44 -8.80
CA ILE A 105 15.36 -6.41 -7.88
C ILE A 105 15.84 -4.99 -7.63
N GLU A 106 15.87 -4.16 -8.67
CA GLU A 106 16.30 -2.76 -8.57
C GLU A 106 15.33 -1.93 -7.73
N SER A 107 14.02 -2.02 -8.00
CA SER A 107 13.01 -1.29 -7.22
C SER A 107 12.99 -1.75 -5.77
N CYS A 108 13.11 -3.05 -5.49
CA CYS A 108 13.18 -3.57 -4.12
C CYS A 108 14.49 -3.19 -3.42
N SER A 109 15.62 -3.17 -4.14
CA SER A 109 16.91 -2.74 -3.60
C SER A 109 16.93 -1.25 -3.26
N THR A 110 16.25 -0.42 -4.04
CA THR A 110 16.02 0.99 -3.70
C THR A 110 15.06 1.11 -2.52
N ARG A 111 13.98 0.34 -2.50
CA ARG A 111 12.99 0.40 -1.42
C ARG A 111 13.56 0.04 -0.05
N LYS A 112 14.50 -0.91 0.02
CA LYS A 112 15.12 -1.34 1.29
C LYS A 112 15.93 -0.26 2.01
N THR A 113 16.28 0.83 1.33
CA THR A 113 16.97 1.99 1.93
C THR A 113 16.00 3.05 2.45
N THR A 114 14.72 2.71 2.62
CA THR A 114 13.64 3.60 3.08
C THR A 114 12.86 2.96 4.24
N ALA A 115 11.99 3.74 4.89
CA ALA A 115 11.11 3.24 5.95
C ALA A 115 10.20 2.07 5.48
N LEU A 116 9.90 2.02 4.18
CA LEU A 116 9.05 1.00 3.55
C LEU A 116 9.79 -0.31 3.18
N GLY A 117 11.05 -0.44 3.59
CA GLY A 117 11.83 -1.65 3.43
C GLY A 117 12.82 -1.92 4.56
N SER A 118 12.88 -1.04 5.57
CA SER A 118 13.81 -1.15 6.68
C SER A 118 13.36 -0.35 7.89
N SER A 119 13.40 -0.98 9.07
CA SER A 119 13.09 -0.29 10.33
C SER A 119 14.18 0.66 10.81
N ASN A 120 15.33 0.69 10.15
CA ASN A 120 16.37 1.68 10.43
C ASN A 120 15.96 3.10 10.02
N PHE A 121 14.99 3.22 9.10
CA PHE A 121 14.48 4.49 8.59
C PHE A 121 13.04 4.80 9.04
N MET A 122 12.42 3.92 9.85
CA MET A 122 11.11 4.20 10.43
C MET A 122 11.21 5.32 11.47
N GLU A 123 10.19 6.16 11.52
CA GLU A 123 10.03 7.15 12.59
C GLU A 123 10.04 6.45 13.95
N ARG A 124 10.83 6.98 14.89
CA ARG A 124 10.96 6.40 16.23
C ARG A 124 9.77 6.69 17.12
N GLN A 125 9.10 7.79 16.85
CA GLN A 125 7.91 8.22 17.56
C GLN A 125 6.94 8.85 16.56
N VAL A 126 5.65 8.55 16.68
CA VAL A 126 4.62 9.12 15.80
C VAL A 126 3.42 9.60 16.59
N SER A 127 2.77 10.67 16.13
CA SER A 127 1.45 11.06 16.62
C SER A 127 0.39 10.23 15.91
N PHE A 128 -0.56 9.69 16.67
CA PHE A 128 -1.73 9.05 16.09
C PHE A 128 -2.80 10.09 15.72
N SER A 129 -3.38 9.95 14.53
CA SER A 129 -4.40 10.84 13.97
C SER A 129 -5.51 10.05 13.27
N GLY A 130 -6.60 10.73 12.89
CA GLY A 130 -7.74 10.10 12.23
C GLY A 130 -8.29 8.92 13.02
N ILE A 131 -8.47 7.76 12.37
CA ILE A 131 -9.00 6.54 13.00
C ILE A 131 -8.12 6.01 14.15
N LEU A 132 -6.84 6.40 14.23
CA LEU A 132 -5.94 6.06 15.34
C LEU A 132 -5.95 7.12 16.45
N SER A 133 -6.52 8.30 16.22
CA SER A 133 -6.50 9.41 17.19
C SER A 133 -7.17 9.04 18.50
N SER A 134 -6.62 9.49 19.63
CA SER A 134 -7.23 9.40 20.97
C SER A 134 -8.14 10.57 21.30
N ASP A 135 -8.24 11.54 20.40
CA ASP A 135 -9.19 12.65 20.48
C ASP A 135 -10.59 12.18 20.01
N PRO A 136 -11.61 12.16 20.90
CA PRO A 136 -12.96 11.77 20.53
C PRO A 136 -13.59 12.64 19.45
N SER A 137 -13.12 13.89 19.26
CA SER A 137 -13.61 14.76 18.20
C SER A 137 -13.15 14.33 16.81
N GLN A 138 -12.01 13.62 16.73
CA GLN A 138 -11.46 13.05 15.50
C GLN A 138 -11.85 11.58 15.33
N ASN A 139 -12.02 10.85 16.43
CA ASN A 139 -12.24 9.42 16.43
C ASN A 139 -13.35 9.02 17.42
N PRO A 140 -14.62 9.38 17.15
CA PRO A 140 -15.70 9.19 18.10
C PRO A 140 -15.92 7.70 18.46
N ASP A 141 -15.64 6.79 17.53
CA ASP A 141 -15.90 5.36 17.69
C ASP A 141 -14.80 4.58 18.40
N PHE A 142 -13.53 4.90 18.09
CA PHE A 142 -12.38 4.06 18.45
C PHE A 142 -11.36 4.78 19.35
N PHE A 143 -11.61 6.01 19.80
CA PHE A 143 -10.62 6.80 20.55
C PHE A 143 -10.07 6.09 21.79
N SER A 144 -10.85 5.23 22.46
CA SER A 144 -10.46 4.53 23.67
C SER A 144 -9.94 3.10 23.45
N TRP A 145 -9.85 2.63 22.20
CA TRP A 145 -9.41 1.28 21.86
C TRP A 145 -7.88 1.14 21.96
N ASN A 146 -7.40 -0.10 22.06
CA ASN A 146 -6.00 -0.41 21.78
C ASN A 146 -5.72 -0.11 20.30
N LYS A 147 -4.69 0.66 20.00
CA LYS A 147 -4.38 1.11 18.64
C LYS A 147 -2.99 0.69 18.23
N VAL A 148 -2.89 0.05 17.08
CA VAL A 148 -1.64 -0.45 16.52
C VAL A 148 -1.46 0.11 15.11
N LYS A 149 -0.39 0.88 14.88
CA LYS A 149 0.06 1.23 13.52
C LYS A 149 1.16 0.26 13.11
N ILE A 150 0.86 -0.61 12.16
CA ILE A 150 1.77 -1.65 11.65
C ILE A 150 2.58 -1.06 10.52
N HIS A 151 3.91 -1.12 10.62
CA HIS A 151 4.78 -0.65 9.54
C HIS A 151 4.93 -1.67 8.43
N TYR A 152 4.81 -1.18 7.19
CA TYR A 152 4.83 -1.98 5.99
C TYR A 152 6.22 -1.97 5.36
N CYS A 153 6.98 -3.05 5.56
CA CYS A 153 8.39 -3.13 5.15
C CYS A 153 8.76 -4.32 4.25
N ASP A 154 7.79 -5.07 3.73
CA ASP A 154 8.03 -6.24 2.88
C ASP A 154 7.86 -5.96 1.39
N GLY A 155 7.06 -4.96 1.02
CA GLY A 155 6.83 -4.59 -0.39
C GLY A 155 5.91 -5.54 -1.17
N ALA A 156 5.19 -6.46 -0.50
CA ALA A 156 4.26 -7.44 -1.09
C ALA A 156 2.89 -7.52 -0.36
N SER A 157 2.47 -6.48 0.36
CA SER A 157 1.23 -6.47 1.16
C SER A 157 1.18 -7.62 2.17
N PHE A 158 2.32 -7.90 2.81
CA PHE A 158 2.53 -9.04 3.69
C PHE A 158 2.24 -10.42 3.07
N ALA A 159 2.20 -10.52 1.73
CA ALA A 159 1.95 -11.79 1.05
C ALA A 159 3.25 -12.52 0.64
N GLY A 160 4.41 -11.83 0.63
CA GLY A 160 5.68 -12.40 0.18
C GLY A 160 6.17 -13.58 1.03
N ARG A 161 6.86 -14.53 0.40
CA ARG A 161 7.39 -15.73 1.06
C ARG A 161 8.83 -16.06 0.66
N PRO A 162 9.65 -16.60 1.59
CA PRO A 162 11.08 -16.80 1.38
C PRO A 162 11.43 -17.83 0.30
N GLU A 163 10.48 -18.66 -0.15
CA GLU A 163 10.72 -19.66 -1.20
C GLU A 163 11.15 -19.04 -2.54
N SER A 164 10.83 -17.77 -2.81
CA SER A 164 11.28 -17.05 -4.00
C SER A 164 12.60 -16.28 -3.79
N GLU A 165 13.18 -16.30 -2.59
CA GLU A 165 14.43 -15.59 -2.31
C GLU A 165 15.62 -16.17 -3.08
N PHE A 166 16.48 -15.28 -3.55
CA PHE A 166 17.69 -15.65 -4.27
C PHE A 166 18.71 -16.22 -3.30
N LYS A 167 19.11 -17.48 -3.52
CA LYS A 167 20.13 -18.14 -2.67
C LYS A 167 21.50 -17.45 -2.69
N ASN A 168 21.80 -16.63 -3.70
CA ASN A 168 23.14 -16.09 -3.98
C ASN A 168 23.16 -14.57 -4.24
N GLY A 169 22.82 -13.73 -3.25
CA GLY A 169 23.51 -12.44 -3.11
C GLY A 169 22.76 -11.13 -3.43
N THR A 170 21.43 -11.07 -3.47
CA THR A 170 20.71 -9.78 -3.60
C THR A 170 20.52 -9.03 -2.28
N ASN A 171 20.80 -9.66 -1.12
CA ASN A 171 20.53 -9.10 0.23
C ASN A 171 19.12 -8.51 0.32
N LEU A 172 18.12 -9.24 -0.19
CA LEU A 172 16.70 -8.91 -0.14
C LEU A 172 15.94 -10.05 0.53
N PHE A 173 15.00 -9.69 1.40
CA PHE A 173 14.16 -10.65 2.13
C PHE A 173 12.68 -10.44 1.79
N PHE A 174 12.06 -11.42 1.13
CA PHE A 174 10.66 -11.37 0.70
C PHE A 174 9.80 -12.14 1.71
N ARG A 175 9.65 -11.60 2.91
CA ARG A 175 9.13 -12.35 4.08
C ARG A 175 7.86 -11.77 4.68
N GLY A 176 7.07 -11.08 3.87
CA GLY A 176 5.83 -10.43 4.28
C GLY A 176 4.92 -11.33 5.12
N GLN A 177 4.72 -12.58 4.68
CA GLN A 177 3.84 -13.50 5.40
C GLN A 177 4.40 -13.88 6.77
N LEU A 178 5.72 -14.05 6.90
CA LEU A 178 6.35 -14.35 8.19
C LEU A 178 6.28 -13.15 9.12
N ILE A 179 6.40 -11.92 8.59
CA ILE A 179 6.18 -10.68 9.35
C ILE A 179 4.76 -10.65 9.90
N TRP A 180 3.76 -10.91 9.06
CA TRP A 180 2.36 -10.96 9.50
C TRP A 180 2.14 -11.98 10.63
N GLU A 181 2.64 -13.21 10.46
CA GLU A 181 2.50 -14.27 11.47
C GLU A 181 3.20 -13.91 12.79
N ALA A 182 4.41 -13.37 12.74
CA ALA A 182 5.15 -12.93 13.91
C ALA A 182 4.46 -11.77 14.64
N LEU A 183 3.93 -10.81 13.88
CA LEU A 183 3.21 -9.66 14.43
C LEU A 183 1.94 -10.09 15.14
N MET A 184 1.13 -10.96 14.53
CA MET A 184 -0.11 -11.42 15.15
C MET A 184 0.17 -12.17 16.46
N ASP A 185 1.17 -13.04 16.49
CA ASP A 185 1.53 -13.80 17.69
C ASP A 185 2.01 -12.87 18.82
N GLU A 186 2.79 -11.84 18.50
CA GLU A 186 3.21 -10.84 19.48
C GLU A 186 2.02 -10.02 20.01
N LEU A 187 1.14 -9.51 19.13
CA LEU A 187 -0.04 -8.75 19.52
C LEU A 187 -1.00 -9.56 20.40
N LEU A 188 -1.17 -10.86 20.09
CA LEU A 188 -1.93 -11.79 20.94
C LEU A 188 -1.30 -11.90 22.34
N SER A 189 0.03 -11.98 22.42
CA SER A 189 0.77 -12.11 23.68
C SER A 189 0.67 -10.87 24.57
N VAL A 190 0.60 -9.68 23.99
CA VAL A 190 0.52 -8.41 24.76
C VAL A 190 -0.92 -8.02 25.14
N GLY A 191 -1.91 -8.81 24.73
CA GLY A 191 -3.28 -8.72 25.25
C GLY A 191 -4.40 -8.92 24.23
N MET A 192 -4.10 -8.98 22.92
CA MET A 192 -5.13 -9.12 21.88
C MET A 192 -5.86 -10.47 21.97
N SER A 193 -5.27 -11.46 22.65
CA SER A 193 -5.92 -12.73 23.01
C SER A 193 -7.19 -12.57 23.86
N ASN A 194 -7.41 -11.42 24.49
CA ASN A 194 -8.61 -11.10 25.28
C ASN A 194 -9.59 -10.17 24.53
N ALA A 195 -9.40 -9.97 23.22
CA ALA A 195 -10.19 -9.01 22.46
C ALA A 195 -11.69 -9.36 22.46
N LYS A 196 -12.54 -8.37 22.75
CA LYS A 196 -14.00 -8.43 22.53
C LYS A 196 -14.37 -7.99 21.13
N GLN A 197 -13.67 -6.97 20.64
CA GLN A 197 -13.80 -6.45 19.29
C GLN A 197 -12.42 -6.23 18.69
N ALA A 198 -12.26 -6.55 17.42
CA ALA A 198 -11.03 -6.34 16.70
C ALA A 198 -11.32 -5.83 15.29
N PHE A 199 -10.61 -4.79 14.88
CA PHE A 199 -10.79 -4.15 13.59
C PHE A 199 -9.45 -4.06 12.88
N LEU A 200 -9.31 -4.80 11.78
CA LEU A 200 -8.12 -4.75 10.93
C LEU A 200 -8.36 -3.76 9.79
N THR A 201 -7.53 -2.74 9.68
CA THR A 201 -7.67 -1.70 8.67
C THR A 201 -6.35 -1.50 7.95
N GLY A 202 -6.37 -0.84 6.80
CA GLY A 202 -5.17 -0.39 6.13
C GLY A 202 -5.50 0.46 4.92
N CYS A 203 -4.51 1.23 4.46
CA CYS A 203 -4.64 2.11 3.30
C CYS A 203 -3.75 1.64 2.15
N SER A 204 -4.21 1.74 0.90
CA SER A 204 -3.43 1.39 -0.30
C SER A 204 -2.91 -0.06 -0.23
N ALA A 205 -1.60 -0.28 -0.34
CA ALA A 205 -0.98 -1.60 -0.18
C ALA A 205 -1.28 -2.26 1.18
N GLY A 206 -1.45 -1.47 2.24
CA GLY A 206 -1.86 -1.95 3.55
C GLY A 206 -3.34 -2.32 3.62
N GLY A 207 -4.20 -1.64 2.85
CA GLY A 207 -5.60 -2.03 2.68
C GLY A 207 -5.74 -3.35 1.92
N LEU A 208 -4.88 -3.56 0.91
CA LEU A 208 -4.79 -4.86 0.23
C LEU A 208 -4.33 -5.95 1.20
N ALA A 209 -3.32 -5.68 2.03
CA ALA A 209 -2.87 -6.60 3.08
C ALA A 209 -4.02 -6.93 4.05
N ALA A 210 -4.79 -5.93 4.48
CA ALA A 210 -5.92 -6.11 5.39
C ALA A 210 -6.96 -7.11 4.84
N VAL A 211 -7.26 -7.08 3.54
CA VAL A 211 -8.21 -8.04 2.93
C VAL A 211 -7.57 -9.39 2.58
N ILE A 212 -6.28 -9.44 2.24
CA ILE A 212 -5.55 -10.71 2.06
C ILE A 212 -5.54 -11.51 3.37
N HIS A 213 -5.26 -10.84 4.49
CA HIS A 213 -5.10 -11.49 5.79
C HIS A 213 -6.36 -11.46 6.67
N CYS A 214 -7.49 -10.96 6.18
CA CYS A 214 -8.68 -10.72 7.00
C CYS A 214 -9.22 -11.99 7.68
N ASP A 215 -9.31 -13.10 6.95
CA ASP A 215 -9.81 -14.36 7.50
C ASP A 215 -8.81 -15.00 8.48
N ASP A 216 -7.50 -14.93 8.20
CA ASP A 216 -6.46 -15.39 9.14
C ASP A 216 -6.48 -14.55 10.43
N PHE A 217 -6.69 -13.23 10.33
CA PHE A 217 -6.87 -12.36 11.50
C PHE A 217 -8.07 -12.80 12.35
N ARG A 218 -9.22 -13.07 11.72
CA ARG A 218 -10.42 -13.58 12.41
C ARG A 218 -10.17 -14.91 13.09
N GLU A 219 -9.46 -15.83 12.44
CA GLU A 219 -9.20 -17.19 12.93
C GLU A 219 -8.25 -17.21 14.13
N ARG A 220 -7.36 -16.22 14.26
CA ARG A 220 -6.44 -16.08 15.39
C ARG A 220 -7.07 -15.54 16.67
N LEU A 221 -8.25 -14.92 16.56
CA LEU A 221 -8.91 -14.24 17.68
C LEU A 221 -9.93 -15.14 18.38
N PRO A 222 -10.31 -14.82 19.64
CA PRO A 222 -11.33 -15.59 20.36
C PRO A 222 -12.61 -15.77 19.55
N GLN A 223 -13.24 -16.94 19.67
CA GLN A 223 -14.46 -17.23 18.90
C GLN A 223 -15.59 -16.21 19.17
N HIS A 224 -15.66 -15.68 20.39
CA HIS A 224 -16.65 -14.69 20.80
C HIS A 224 -16.32 -13.25 20.38
N ALA A 225 -15.10 -13.00 19.88
CA ALA A 225 -14.70 -11.66 19.44
C ALA A 225 -15.45 -11.28 18.16
N THR A 226 -15.94 -10.04 18.10
CA THR A 226 -16.46 -9.46 16.86
C THR A 226 -15.29 -8.93 16.06
N VAL A 227 -15.07 -9.47 14.86
CA VAL A 227 -13.94 -9.09 14.01
C VAL A 227 -14.46 -8.55 12.67
N LYS A 228 -13.88 -7.44 12.23
CA LYS A 228 -14.15 -6.84 10.93
C LYS A 228 -12.84 -6.41 10.27
N CYS A 229 -12.87 -6.24 8.95
CA CYS A 229 -11.75 -5.66 8.21
C CYS A 229 -12.21 -4.45 7.38
N LEU A 230 -11.30 -3.50 7.17
CA LEU A 230 -11.51 -2.37 6.28
C LEU A 230 -10.33 -2.20 5.32
N ALA A 231 -10.66 -2.02 4.06
CA ALA A 231 -9.72 -1.77 2.98
C ALA A 231 -9.95 -0.35 2.46
N ASP A 232 -9.03 0.57 2.75
CA ASP A 232 -9.08 1.95 2.26
C ASP A 232 -8.17 2.14 1.04
N ALA A 233 -8.69 2.75 -0.02
CA ALA A 233 -7.99 3.05 -1.27
C ALA A 233 -7.18 1.85 -1.83
N SER A 234 -7.75 0.65 -1.71
CA SER A 234 -7.05 -0.60 -2.02
C SER A 234 -7.77 -1.48 -3.05
N PHE A 235 -8.88 -1.01 -3.62
CA PHE A 235 -9.61 -1.71 -4.67
C PHE A 235 -9.03 -1.36 -6.05
N PHE A 236 -7.83 -1.86 -6.32
CA PHE A 236 -7.16 -1.63 -7.61
C PHE A 236 -7.86 -2.41 -8.73
N LEU A 237 -8.10 -1.72 -9.84
CA LEU A 237 -8.62 -2.30 -11.06
C LEU A 237 -7.53 -2.88 -11.97
N ASP A 238 -7.90 -3.95 -12.66
CA ASP A 238 -7.21 -4.48 -13.83
C ASP A 238 -7.89 -3.92 -15.09
N GLU A 239 -7.50 -2.70 -15.46
CA GLU A 239 -7.95 -2.03 -16.69
C GLU A 239 -6.77 -1.70 -17.59
N SER A 240 -7.06 -1.49 -18.87
CA SER A 240 -6.06 -1.01 -19.82
C SER A 240 -5.76 0.47 -19.59
N ASP A 241 -4.50 0.85 -19.77
CA ASP A 241 -4.07 2.24 -19.77
C ASP A 241 -4.50 2.98 -21.06
N VAL A 242 -4.19 4.27 -21.15
CA VAL A 242 -4.56 5.11 -22.32
C VAL A 242 -3.93 4.70 -23.65
N GLN A 243 -2.98 3.76 -23.65
CA GLN A 243 -2.39 3.14 -24.84
C GLN A 243 -2.87 1.69 -25.06
N GLY A 244 -3.77 1.18 -24.20
CA GLY A 244 -4.30 -0.17 -24.28
C GLY A 244 -3.53 -1.22 -23.47
N ASN A 245 -2.41 -0.87 -22.83
CA ASN A 245 -1.57 -1.81 -22.10
C ASN A 245 -2.17 -2.19 -20.74
N ARG A 246 -1.95 -3.42 -20.30
CA ARG A 246 -2.43 -3.93 -19.00
C ARG A 246 -1.40 -3.67 -17.88
N THR A 247 -1.07 -2.40 -17.67
CA THR A 247 0.02 -1.94 -16.80
C THR A 247 -0.05 -2.49 -15.38
N MET A 248 -1.22 -2.43 -14.72
CA MET A 248 -1.36 -2.97 -13.36
C MET A 248 -1.24 -4.49 -13.31
N ARG A 249 -1.78 -5.19 -14.32
CA ARG A 249 -1.68 -6.64 -14.42
C ARG A 249 -0.21 -7.07 -14.52
N SER A 250 0.56 -6.45 -15.40
CA SER A 250 2.00 -6.71 -15.54
C SER A 250 2.74 -6.41 -14.23
N PHE A 251 2.42 -5.28 -13.59
CA PHE A 251 3.04 -4.91 -12.31
C PHE A 251 2.75 -5.94 -11.20
N TYR A 252 1.50 -6.40 -11.06
CA TYR A 252 1.14 -7.45 -10.11
C TYR A 252 1.71 -8.81 -10.49
N ASP A 253 1.89 -9.12 -11.77
CA ASP A 253 2.56 -10.33 -12.23
C ASP A 253 4.01 -10.39 -11.75
N ASP A 254 4.71 -9.27 -11.91
CA ASP A 254 6.08 -9.12 -11.43
C ASP A 254 6.17 -9.24 -9.89
N VAL A 255 5.28 -8.58 -9.13
CA VAL A 255 5.23 -8.73 -7.65
C VAL A 255 4.96 -10.18 -7.28
N PHE A 256 4.00 -10.82 -7.95
CA PHE A 256 3.56 -12.17 -7.66
C PHE A 256 4.71 -13.18 -7.81
N HIS A 257 5.44 -13.08 -8.92
CA HIS A 257 6.54 -13.99 -9.23
C HIS A 257 7.80 -13.68 -8.43
N LEU A 258 8.19 -12.41 -8.31
CA LEU A 258 9.42 -12.01 -7.62
C LEU A 258 9.38 -12.38 -6.14
N GLN A 259 8.25 -12.10 -5.48
CA GLN A 259 8.13 -12.21 -4.03
C GLN A 259 7.40 -13.48 -3.56
N GLY A 260 7.06 -14.38 -4.48
CA GLY A 260 6.53 -15.70 -4.14
C GLY A 260 5.18 -15.68 -3.43
N VAL A 261 4.31 -14.72 -3.80
CA VAL A 261 3.10 -14.40 -3.02
C VAL A 261 2.01 -15.48 -3.08
N ALA A 262 2.08 -16.39 -4.06
CA ALA A 262 1.01 -17.32 -4.40
C ALA A 262 0.42 -18.04 -3.18
N LYS A 263 1.25 -18.61 -2.30
CA LYS A 263 0.76 -19.40 -1.15
C LYS A 263 0.08 -18.56 -0.05
N SER A 264 0.10 -17.24 -0.16
CA SER A 264 -0.51 -16.31 0.79
C SER A 264 -1.86 -15.77 0.30
N LEU A 265 -2.24 -16.04 -0.95
CA LEU A 265 -3.51 -15.58 -1.54
C LEU A 265 -4.63 -16.61 -1.38
N ASP A 266 -5.86 -16.17 -1.68
CA ASP A 266 -7.06 -17.00 -1.62
C ASP A 266 -6.94 -18.26 -2.50
N LYS A 267 -7.06 -19.43 -1.85
CA LYS A 267 -6.90 -20.73 -2.52
C LYS A 267 -7.96 -20.97 -3.59
N ASN A 268 -9.18 -20.45 -3.41
CA ASN A 268 -10.25 -20.59 -4.40
C ASN A 268 -9.99 -19.74 -5.64
N CYS A 269 -9.46 -18.53 -5.47
CA CYS A 269 -9.00 -17.72 -6.59
C CYS A 269 -7.85 -18.42 -7.34
N LEU A 270 -6.84 -18.90 -6.63
CA LEU A 270 -5.69 -19.57 -7.24
C LEU A 270 -6.07 -20.85 -7.97
N SER A 271 -7.02 -21.64 -7.46
CA SER A 271 -7.48 -22.84 -8.16
C SER A 271 -8.25 -22.52 -9.44
N ARG A 272 -8.97 -21.39 -9.48
CA ARG A 272 -9.71 -20.92 -10.65
C ARG A 272 -8.82 -20.26 -11.71
N MET A 273 -7.86 -19.43 -11.29
CA MET A 273 -7.11 -18.53 -12.18
C MET A 273 -5.63 -18.88 -12.29
N GLY A 274 -5.03 -19.43 -11.24
CA GLY A 274 -3.64 -19.89 -11.21
C GLY A 274 -2.57 -18.81 -11.36
N ASN A 275 -2.88 -17.53 -11.19
CA ASN A 275 -1.95 -16.44 -11.50
C ASN A 275 -2.10 -15.20 -10.59
N SER A 276 -1.33 -14.16 -10.94
CA SER A 276 -1.27 -12.84 -10.29
C SER A 276 -2.60 -12.08 -10.22
N SER A 277 -3.63 -12.49 -10.97
CA SER A 277 -4.95 -11.86 -10.91
C SER A 277 -5.56 -11.93 -9.51
N CYS A 278 -5.16 -12.90 -8.69
CA CYS A 278 -5.61 -13.03 -7.30
C CYS A 278 -5.08 -11.94 -6.36
N LEU A 279 -4.22 -11.03 -6.82
CA LEU A 279 -3.89 -9.78 -6.11
C LEU A 279 -4.95 -8.69 -6.32
N PHE A 280 -5.81 -8.79 -7.34
CA PHE A 280 -6.91 -7.84 -7.53
C PHE A 280 -8.07 -8.21 -6.60
N PRO A 281 -8.51 -7.29 -5.71
CA PRO A 281 -9.59 -7.58 -4.75
C PRO A 281 -10.87 -8.11 -5.40
N ARG A 282 -11.21 -7.65 -6.61
CA ARG A 282 -12.36 -8.13 -7.38
C ARG A 282 -12.43 -9.67 -7.46
N GLU A 283 -11.29 -10.35 -7.53
CA GLU A 283 -11.22 -11.78 -7.76
C GLU A 283 -11.50 -12.64 -6.53
N PHE A 284 -11.19 -12.15 -5.33
CA PHE A 284 -11.23 -12.94 -4.10
C PHE A 284 -12.06 -12.33 -2.97
N ILE A 285 -12.39 -11.04 -3.01
CA ILE A 285 -13.04 -10.36 -1.87
C ILE A 285 -14.41 -10.95 -1.50
N LYS A 286 -15.11 -11.56 -2.47
CA LYS A 286 -16.36 -12.28 -2.22
C LYS A 286 -16.16 -13.54 -1.37
N ASN A 287 -14.97 -14.15 -1.46
CA ASN A 287 -14.62 -15.40 -0.77
C ASN A 287 -14.21 -15.17 0.69
N ILE A 288 -13.87 -13.94 1.08
CA ILE A 288 -13.52 -13.61 2.48
C ILE A 288 -14.73 -13.85 3.37
N ARG A 289 -14.63 -14.66 4.42
CA ARG A 289 -15.77 -14.97 5.30
C ARG A 289 -16.05 -13.86 6.29
N THR A 290 -15.00 -13.19 6.74
CA THR A 290 -15.08 -12.11 7.72
C THR A 290 -15.71 -10.85 7.10
N PRO A 291 -16.56 -10.09 7.82
CA PRO A 291 -17.14 -8.86 7.28
C PRO A 291 -16.07 -7.85 6.86
N VAL A 292 -16.18 -7.36 5.63
CA VAL A 292 -15.25 -6.39 5.03
C VAL A 292 -15.99 -5.10 4.67
N PHE A 293 -15.38 -3.97 5.01
CA PHE A 293 -15.77 -2.66 4.55
C PHE A 293 -14.75 -2.12 3.53
N ILE A 294 -15.21 -1.67 2.38
CA ILE A 294 -14.34 -1.07 1.36
C ILE A 294 -14.57 0.44 1.33
N VAL A 295 -13.50 1.21 1.51
CA VAL A 295 -13.47 2.64 1.22
C VAL A 295 -12.60 2.82 -0.01
N ASN A 296 -13.13 3.38 -1.10
CA ASN A 296 -12.29 3.63 -2.27
C ASN A 296 -12.67 4.95 -2.96
N PRO A 297 -11.71 5.80 -3.30
CA PRO A 297 -12.00 6.96 -4.14
C PRO A 297 -12.50 6.50 -5.51
N ALA A 298 -13.47 7.21 -6.08
CA ALA A 298 -13.95 6.94 -7.44
C ALA A 298 -12.89 7.23 -8.50
N TYR A 299 -11.96 8.12 -8.16
CA TYR A 299 -10.82 8.55 -8.96
C TYR A 299 -9.55 8.43 -8.10
N ASP A 300 -9.07 7.20 -7.91
CA ASP A 300 -7.84 6.98 -7.15
C ASP A 300 -6.65 7.67 -7.83
N PHE A 301 -6.06 8.65 -7.14
CA PHE A 301 -5.01 9.48 -7.73
C PHE A 301 -3.78 8.65 -8.12
N TRP A 302 -3.45 7.63 -7.33
CA TRP A 302 -2.29 6.79 -7.56
C TRP A 302 -2.53 5.90 -8.78
N GLN A 303 -3.71 5.27 -8.87
CA GLN A 303 -4.05 4.42 -10.00
C GLN A 303 -4.20 5.24 -11.29
N ILE A 304 -4.76 6.45 -11.24
CA ILE A 304 -4.81 7.33 -12.42
C ILE A 304 -3.39 7.66 -12.90
N ARG A 305 -2.52 8.12 -12.00
CA ARG A 305 -1.18 8.60 -12.35
C ARG A 305 -0.22 7.48 -12.78
N ASN A 306 -0.29 6.32 -12.14
CA ASN A 306 0.72 5.27 -12.32
C ASN A 306 0.23 4.10 -13.17
N ILE A 307 -1.09 3.93 -13.35
CA ILE A 307 -1.68 2.78 -14.05
C ILE A 307 -2.48 3.20 -15.27
N LEU A 308 -3.44 4.12 -15.13
CA LEU A 308 -4.26 4.55 -16.27
C LEU A 308 -3.45 5.43 -17.23
N VAL A 309 -2.60 6.30 -16.68
CA VAL A 309 -1.78 7.25 -17.43
C VAL A 309 -0.32 7.29 -16.91
N PRO A 310 0.40 6.14 -16.92
CA PRO A 310 1.81 6.12 -16.58
C PRO A 310 2.62 7.00 -17.55
N ASP A 311 3.78 7.48 -17.12
CA ASP A 311 4.66 8.36 -17.93
C ASP A 311 4.93 7.78 -19.33
N VAL A 312 5.16 6.47 -19.41
CA VAL A 312 5.43 5.77 -20.67
C VAL A 312 4.26 5.77 -21.66
N SER A 313 3.03 5.98 -21.18
CA SER A 313 1.81 5.98 -21.97
C SER A 313 1.36 7.39 -22.38
N ASP A 314 2.06 8.43 -21.93
CA ASP A 314 1.85 9.83 -22.31
C ASP A 314 3.15 10.54 -22.75
N PRO A 315 3.85 10.05 -23.78
CA PRO A 315 5.16 10.59 -24.19
C PRO A 315 5.10 12.04 -24.72
N GLN A 316 3.93 12.51 -25.12
CA GLN A 316 3.71 13.87 -25.63
C GLN A 316 3.16 14.83 -24.56
N GLY A 317 2.93 14.37 -23.33
CA GLY A 317 2.44 15.19 -22.23
C GLY A 317 0.98 15.64 -22.39
N TYR A 318 0.16 14.94 -23.18
CA TYR A 318 -1.24 15.27 -23.39
C TYR A 318 -2.04 15.20 -22.08
N TRP A 319 -1.68 14.28 -21.19
CA TRP A 319 -2.32 14.05 -19.90
C TRP A 319 -1.60 14.70 -18.71
N GLN A 320 -0.47 15.36 -18.93
CA GLN A 320 0.43 15.81 -17.87
C GLN A 320 -0.28 16.59 -16.74
N THR A 321 -1.15 17.53 -17.08
CA THR A 321 -1.93 18.32 -16.11
C THR A 321 -3.16 17.56 -15.60
N CYS A 322 -3.91 16.92 -16.50
CA CYS A 322 -5.14 16.19 -16.19
C CYS A 322 -4.93 15.05 -15.18
N ARG A 323 -3.85 14.26 -15.32
CA ARG A 323 -3.58 13.13 -14.41
C ARG A 323 -3.18 13.56 -13.00
N LEU A 324 -2.73 14.81 -12.84
CA LEU A 324 -2.38 15.41 -11.54
C LEU A 324 -3.57 16.14 -10.92
N ASN A 325 -4.45 16.71 -11.76
CA ASN A 325 -5.66 17.38 -11.33
C ASN A 325 -6.79 17.14 -12.34
N ILE A 326 -7.80 16.36 -11.93
CA ILE A 326 -8.93 15.99 -12.79
C ILE A 326 -9.75 17.18 -13.29
N HIS A 327 -9.70 18.33 -12.60
CA HIS A 327 -10.35 19.56 -13.03
C HIS A 327 -9.66 20.21 -14.25
N SER A 328 -8.43 19.80 -14.55
CA SER A 328 -7.66 20.26 -15.71
C SER A 328 -7.87 19.40 -16.95
N CYS A 329 -8.70 18.37 -16.87
CA CYS A 329 -8.96 17.46 -17.98
C CYS A 329 -9.89 18.08 -19.03
N ASN A 330 -9.57 17.87 -20.31
CA ASN A 330 -10.47 18.20 -21.41
C ASN A 330 -11.62 17.16 -21.53
N PRO A 331 -12.65 17.42 -22.35
CA PRO A 331 -13.81 16.54 -22.46
C PRO A 331 -13.47 15.07 -22.81
N ASN A 332 -12.52 14.83 -23.70
CA ASN A 332 -12.12 13.48 -24.10
C ASN A 332 -11.40 12.73 -22.96
N GLN A 333 -10.55 13.44 -22.22
CA GLN A 333 -9.88 12.88 -21.05
C GLN A 333 -10.86 12.55 -19.92
N LEU A 334 -11.86 13.42 -19.70
CA LEU A 334 -12.91 13.19 -18.73
C LEU A 334 -13.78 11.97 -19.09
N GLU A 335 -14.01 11.72 -20.38
CA GLU A 335 -14.74 10.53 -20.83
C GLU A 335 -14.01 9.23 -20.46
N ILE A 336 -12.69 9.18 -20.69
CA ILE A 336 -11.84 8.04 -20.29
C ILE A 336 -11.84 7.87 -18.77
N LEU A 337 -11.69 8.95 -17.99
CA LEU A 337 -11.77 8.90 -16.54
C LEU A 337 -13.13 8.38 -16.05
N LYS A 338 -14.23 8.84 -16.67
CA LYS A 338 -15.58 8.32 -16.38
C LYS A 338 -15.71 6.84 -16.69
N GLY A 339 -15.12 6.36 -17.79
CA GLY A 339 -15.03 4.94 -18.12
C GLY A 339 -14.34 4.16 -17.00
N PHE A 340 -13.17 4.62 -16.56
CA PHE A 340 -12.41 4.02 -15.46
C PHE A 340 -13.21 3.97 -14.14
N ARG A 341 -13.88 5.08 -13.78
CA ARG A 341 -14.79 5.13 -12.62
C ARG A 341 -15.94 4.13 -12.76
N ASN A 342 -16.53 4.00 -13.95
CA ASN A 342 -17.62 3.06 -14.18
C ASN A 342 -17.16 1.60 -14.02
N SER A 343 -15.94 1.28 -14.46
CA SER A 343 -15.33 -0.03 -14.18
C SER A 343 -15.20 -0.31 -12.69
N LEU A 344 -14.81 0.69 -11.89
CA LEU A 344 -14.77 0.58 -10.44
C LEU A 344 -16.15 0.29 -9.86
N LEU A 345 -17.14 1.12 -10.21
CA LEU A 345 -18.51 0.97 -9.70
C LEU A 345 -19.12 -0.39 -10.08
N ASN A 346 -18.85 -0.88 -11.30
CA ASN A 346 -19.29 -2.20 -11.73
C ASN A 346 -18.63 -3.31 -10.90
N ALA A 347 -17.30 -3.29 -10.76
CA ALA A 347 -16.58 -4.28 -9.95
C ALA A 347 -16.99 -4.27 -8.46
N LEU A 348 -17.38 -3.11 -7.95
CA LEU A 348 -17.86 -2.92 -6.59
C LEU A 348 -19.33 -3.33 -6.39
N SER A 349 -20.19 -3.14 -7.38
CA SER A 349 -21.60 -3.58 -7.34
C SER A 349 -21.74 -5.09 -7.14
N GLU A 350 -20.79 -5.83 -7.69
CA GLU A 350 -20.63 -7.27 -7.53
C GLU A 350 -20.37 -7.67 -6.06
N PHE A 351 -19.72 -6.81 -5.27
CA PHE A 351 -19.47 -7.02 -3.85
C PHE A 351 -20.67 -6.64 -2.98
N GLN A 352 -21.42 -5.59 -3.35
CA GLN A 352 -22.61 -5.14 -2.62
C GLN A 352 -23.71 -6.20 -2.51
N GLN A 353 -23.72 -7.20 -3.37
CA GLN A 353 -24.69 -8.30 -3.31
C GLN A 353 -24.52 -9.23 -2.09
N LYS A 354 -23.46 -9.04 -1.29
CA LYS A 354 -23.18 -9.81 -0.09
C LYS A 354 -23.77 -9.15 1.15
N ASN A 355 -24.51 -9.91 1.95
CA ASN A 355 -25.23 -9.42 3.14
C ASN A 355 -24.34 -8.82 4.26
N GLU A 356 -23.02 -9.04 4.21
CA GLU A 356 -22.04 -8.56 5.21
C GLU A 356 -20.94 -7.68 4.57
N ALA A 357 -21.21 -7.16 3.38
CA ALA A 357 -20.35 -6.20 2.68
C ALA A 357 -20.77 -4.76 2.98
N GLY A 358 -19.82 -3.94 3.45
CA GLY A 358 -19.99 -2.49 3.54
C GLY A 358 -19.12 -1.79 2.50
N MET A 359 -19.60 -0.67 1.95
CA MET A 359 -18.81 0.07 0.98
C MET A 359 -19.12 1.57 0.97
N PHE A 360 -18.08 2.36 0.80
CA PHE A 360 -18.15 3.79 0.57
C PHE A 360 -17.25 4.19 -0.60
N THR A 361 -17.84 4.87 -1.59
CA THR A 361 -17.08 5.51 -2.67
C THR A 361 -17.19 7.02 -2.54
N TRP A 362 -16.05 7.71 -2.63
CA TRP A 362 -15.99 9.15 -2.41
C TRP A 362 -15.33 9.89 -3.58
N MET A 363 -15.69 11.16 -3.72
CA MET A 363 -15.02 12.12 -4.59
C MET A 363 -14.66 13.32 -3.71
N ALA A 364 -13.47 13.30 -3.08
CA ALA A 364 -12.87 14.40 -2.31
C ALA A 364 -13.75 15.15 -1.27
N GLU A 365 -13.78 14.67 -0.02
CA GLU A 365 -13.46 15.33 1.27
C GLU A 365 -13.92 14.42 2.42
N THR A 366 -13.02 14.25 3.39
CA THR A 366 -12.97 13.42 4.62
C THR A 366 -14.22 12.62 5.08
N TRP A 367 -13.97 11.42 5.60
CA TRP A 367 -14.89 10.57 6.39
C TRP A 367 -15.74 11.36 7.42
N HIS A 368 -15.18 12.45 7.98
CA HIS A 368 -15.82 13.34 8.95
C HIS A 368 -16.47 14.62 8.37
N SER A 369 -16.70 14.68 7.05
CA SER A 369 -17.44 15.80 6.48
C SER A 369 -18.88 15.81 7.00
N PRO A 370 -19.45 16.98 7.36
CA PRO A 370 -20.87 17.10 7.73
C PRO A 370 -21.83 16.56 6.65
N SER A 371 -21.36 16.45 5.39
CA SER A 371 -22.11 15.91 4.25
C SER A 371 -21.83 14.42 3.97
N SER A 372 -21.06 13.72 4.80
CA SER A 372 -20.85 12.27 4.66
C SER A 372 -22.18 11.52 4.86
N PRO A 373 -22.59 10.63 3.93
CA PRO A 373 -23.76 9.78 4.11
C PRO A 373 -23.62 8.89 5.36
N ARG A 374 -24.55 9.03 6.32
CA ARG A 374 -24.57 8.23 7.56
C ARG A 374 -25.36 6.94 7.36
N ILE A 375 -24.85 5.81 7.86
CA ILE A 375 -25.58 4.54 7.84
C ILE A 375 -26.46 4.47 9.11
N ASN A 376 -27.78 4.31 8.94
CA ASN A 376 -28.77 4.14 10.02
C ASN A 376 -28.85 5.29 11.04
N SER A 377 -28.57 6.54 10.64
CA SER A 377 -28.74 7.72 11.50
C SER A 377 -28.02 7.62 12.86
N LYS A 378 -26.91 6.89 12.91
CA LYS A 378 -25.99 6.91 14.05
C LYS A 378 -24.68 7.51 13.58
N ASP A 379 -24.20 8.44 14.40
CA ASP A 379 -22.96 9.19 14.21
C ASP A 379 -21.75 8.28 14.13
#